data_AF-A0A486XK08-F1
#
_entry.id   AF-A0A486XK08-F1
#
_cell.length_a   1.000
_cell.length_b   1.000
_cell.length_c   1.000
_cell.angle_alpha   90.00
_cell.angle_beta   90.00
_cell.angle_gamma   90.00
#
_symmetry.space_group_name_H-M   'P 1'
#
loop_
_entity.id
_entity.type
_entity.pdbx_description
1 polymer ?
#
loop_
_entity_poly.entity_id
_entity_poly.type
_entity_poly.pdbx_seq_one_letter_code
_entity_poly.pdbx_strand_id
1 'polypeptide(L)'
;MHQQLAKHARFVGMARLQACLYQVSYYPGAVPSSDVADQVLGELYQLLQPKVLLPLLDNYEECGPGFTQPQEYRRELQQVTLANGASVSAWVYIYNRSTVGLRLIASGDFLHAANSMT
;
A
#
# COMPACT_ATOMS: atom_id res chain seq x y z
N MET A 1 -8.26 1.95 10.93
CA MET A 1 -7.16 2.85 10.51
C MET A 1 -7.61 4.18 9.91
N HIS A 2 -8.68 4.23 9.10
CA HIS A 2 -9.16 5.48 8.49
C HIS A 2 -9.34 6.65 9.49
N GLN A 3 -9.89 6.39 10.69
CA GLN A 3 -10.02 7.41 11.74
C GLN A 3 -8.68 7.95 12.27
N GLN A 4 -7.61 7.14 12.29
CA GLN A 4 -6.28 7.58 12.73
C GLN A 4 -5.63 8.45 11.64
N LEU A 5 -5.80 8.08 10.37
CA LEU A 5 -5.36 8.90 9.24
C LEU A 5 -6.06 10.27 9.24
N ALA A 6 -7.38 10.32 9.44
CA ALA A 6 -8.12 11.57 9.51
C ALA A 6 -7.66 12.51 10.65
N LYS A 7 -7.12 11.96 11.74
CA LYS A 7 -6.62 12.73 12.89
C LYS A 7 -5.17 13.16 12.76
N HIS A 8 -4.32 12.33 12.16
CA HIS A 8 -2.86 12.49 12.19
C HIS A 8 -2.22 12.64 10.82
N ALA A 9 -3.01 12.69 9.76
CA ALA A 9 -2.55 12.85 8.39
C ALA A 9 -3.51 13.75 7.58
N ARG A 10 -3.01 14.25 6.46
CA ARG A 10 -3.77 15.04 5.49
C ARG A 10 -3.78 14.31 4.15
N PHE A 11 -4.95 14.12 3.57
CA PHE A 11 -5.07 13.60 2.21
C PHE A 11 -4.42 14.58 1.21
N VAL A 12 -3.55 14.05 0.35
CA VAL A 12 -2.86 14.83 -0.70
C VAL A 12 -3.52 14.60 -2.05
N GLY A 13 -3.87 13.35 -2.36
CA GLY A 13 -4.47 12.98 -3.64
C GLY A 13 -4.25 11.51 -3.98
N MET A 14 -4.77 11.09 -5.14
CA MET A 14 -4.48 9.77 -5.69
C MET A 14 -3.06 9.72 -6.25
N ALA A 15 -2.38 8.59 -6.05
CA ALA A 15 -1.05 8.34 -6.55
C ALA A 15 -0.91 6.91 -7.08
N ARG A 16 0.06 6.71 -7.97
CA ARG A 16 0.42 5.42 -8.53
C ARG A 16 1.76 4.93 -8.01
N LEU A 17 1.83 3.66 -7.69
CA LEU A 17 3.04 2.93 -7.37
C LEU A 17 3.35 1.95 -8.49
N GLN A 18 4.63 1.88 -8.89
CA GLN A 18 5.13 0.89 -9.84
C GLN A 18 5.19 -0.51 -9.18
N ALA A 19 4.10 -1.27 -9.30
CA ALA A 19 3.92 -2.55 -8.60
C ALA A 19 2.80 -3.39 -9.23
N CYS A 20 2.87 -4.70 -9.00
CA CYS A 20 1.75 -5.61 -9.18
C CYS A 20 0.88 -5.61 -7.93
N LEU A 21 -0.45 -5.75 -8.09
CA LEU A 21 -1.39 -5.89 -6.99
C LEU A 21 -1.99 -7.29 -6.97
N TYR A 22 -1.95 -7.97 -5.84
CA TYR A 22 -2.50 -9.31 -5.65
C TYR A 22 -3.63 -9.30 -4.63
N GLN A 23 -4.63 -10.17 -4.84
CA GLN A 23 -5.63 -10.50 -3.83
C GLN A 23 -5.02 -11.52 -2.86
N VAL A 24 -4.68 -11.11 -1.64
CA VAL A 24 -4.12 -12.01 -0.62
C VAL A 24 -5.24 -12.78 0.09
N SER A 25 -6.28 -12.06 0.54
CA SER A 25 -7.49 -12.63 1.13
C SER A 25 -8.64 -11.64 0.92
N TYR A 26 -9.26 -11.09 1.97
CA TYR A 26 -10.16 -9.94 1.88
C TYR A 26 -9.41 -8.60 1.71
N TYR A 27 -8.09 -8.63 1.57
CA TYR A 27 -7.19 -7.47 1.49
C TYR A 27 -6.13 -7.64 0.37
N PRO A 28 -5.55 -6.52 -0.12
CA PRO A 28 -4.57 -6.54 -1.19
C PRO A 28 -3.11 -6.69 -0.69
N GLY A 29 -2.24 -7.16 -1.58
CA GLY A 29 -0.78 -7.12 -1.41
C GLY A 29 -0.10 -6.52 -2.63
N ALA A 30 0.63 -5.41 -2.46
CA ALA A 30 1.41 -4.79 -3.52
C ALA A 30 2.86 -5.30 -3.51
N VAL A 31 3.40 -5.62 -4.69
CA VAL A 31 4.79 -6.08 -4.87
C VAL A 31 5.45 -5.23 -5.96
N PRO A 32 6.62 -4.59 -5.71
CA PRO A 32 7.31 -3.77 -6.69
C PRO A 32 7.56 -4.51 -8.00
N SER A 33 7.38 -3.81 -9.12
CA SER A 33 7.62 -4.33 -10.47
C SER A 33 8.57 -3.39 -11.22
N SER A 34 9.28 -3.91 -12.22
CA SER A 34 10.04 -3.09 -13.17
C SER A 34 9.32 -2.89 -14.51
N ASP A 35 8.16 -3.54 -14.72
CA ASP A 35 7.35 -3.36 -15.92
C ASP A 35 6.47 -2.12 -15.77
N VAL A 36 6.65 -1.13 -16.65
CA VAL A 36 5.90 0.14 -16.65
C VAL A 36 4.37 -0.04 -16.71
N ALA A 37 3.87 -1.16 -17.23
CA ALA A 37 2.44 -1.48 -17.26
C ALA A 37 1.86 -1.78 -15.87
N ASP A 38 2.68 -2.23 -14.91
CA ASP A 38 2.25 -2.62 -13.57
C ASP A 38 2.12 -1.41 -12.64
N GLN A 39 0.91 -0.82 -12.59
CA GLN A 39 0.64 0.36 -11.76
C GLN A 39 -0.44 0.05 -10.73
N VAL A 40 -0.14 0.26 -9.45
CA VAL A 40 -1.11 0.21 -8.35
C VAL A 40 -1.62 1.61 -8.05
N LEU A 41 -2.94 1.79 -8.05
CA LEU A 41 -3.60 3.03 -7.65
C LEU A 41 -3.86 3.01 -6.14
N GLY A 42 -3.50 4.10 -5.47
CA GLY A 42 -3.75 4.30 -4.05
C GLY A 42 -3.91 5.75 -3.67
N GLU A 43 -4.07 5.99 -2.38
CA GLU A 43 -4.19 7.31 -1.78
C GLU A 43 -2.87 7.74 -1.16
N LEU A 44 -2.44 8.97 -1.40
CA LEU A 44 -1.29 9.58 -0.74
C LEU A 44 -1.74 10.47 0.41
N TYR A 45 -1.15 10.25 1.59
CA TYR A 45 -1.36 11.04 2.78
C TYR A 45 -0.04 11.64 3.29
N GLN A 46 -0.07 12.93 3.64
CA GLN A 46 1.01 13.56 4.38
C GLN A 46 0.81 13.30 5.87
N LEU A 47 1.78 12.65 6.51
CA LEU A 47 1.73 12.40 7.95
C LEU A 47 2.10 13.67 8.72
N LEU A 48 1.20 14.18 9.56
CA LEU A 48 1.44 15.35 10.40
C LEU A 48 2.21 14.99 11.67
N GLN A 49 2.01 13.75 12.17
CA GLN A 49 2.68 13.22 13.36
C GLN A 49 3.27 11.83 13.07
N PRO A 50 4.32 11.73 12.22
CA PRO A 50 4.85 10.45 11.77
C PRO A 50 5.32 9.56 12.92
N LYS A 51 5.95 10.12 13.96
CA LYS A 51 6.42 9.36 15.14
C LYS A 51 5.28 8.67 15.92
N VAL A 52 4.05 9.18 15.81
CA VAL A 52 2.86 8.61 16.46
C VAL A 52 2.17 7.62 15.52
N LEU A 53 1.99 8.01 14.26
CA LEU A 53 1.16 7.26 13.32
C LEU A 53 1.89 6.04 12.73
N LEU A 54 3.19 6.15 12.48
CA LEU A 54 3.98 5.06 11.89
C LEU A 54 3.98 3.77 12.74
N PRO A 55 4.19 3.82 14.07
CA PRO A 55 4.06 2.62 14.91
C PRO A 55 2.64 2.02 14.92
N LEU A 56 1.60 2.85 14.84
CA LEU A 56 0.21 2.38 14.79
C LEU A 56 -0.06 1.64 13.48
N LEU A 57 0.45 2.16 12.35
CA LEU A 57 0.37 1.50 11.05
C LEU A 57 1.21 0.22 11.03
N ASP A 58 2.43 0.22 11.59
CA ASP A 58 3.28 -0.99 11.65
C ASP A 58 2.60 -2.12 12.42
N ASN A 59 1.89 -1.79 13.50
CA ASN A 59 1.13 -2.78 14.25
C ASN A 59 -0.12 -3.25 13.50
N TYR A 60 -0.77 -2.37 12.74
CA TYR A 60 -1.94 -2.72 11.94
C TYR A 60 -1.58 -3.66 10.77
N GLU A 61 -0.45 -3.41 10.12
CA GLU A 61 0.09 -4.19 8.98
C GLU A 61 0.94 -5.39 9.44
N GLU A 62 0.90 -5.71 10.74
CA GLU A 62 1.62 -6.84 11.34
C GLU A 62 3.14 -6.86 11.04
N CYS A 63 3.76 -5.68 10.90
CA CYS A 63 5.19 -5.52 10.61
C CYS A 63 6.00 -4.89 11.76
N GLY A 64 5.43 -4.81 12.96
CA GLY A 64 6.11 -4.37 14.18
C GLY A 64 6.95 -5.45 14.90
N PRO A 65 7.68 -5.11 15.98
CA PRO A 65 8.56 -6.02 16.71
C PRO A 65 7.89 -7.26 17.35
N GLY A 66 6.56 -7.28 17.44
CA GLY A 66 5.78 -8.37 18.04
C GLY A 66 5.36 -9.48 17.09
N PHE A 67 5.68 -9.39 15.80
CA PHE A 67 5.20 -10.33 14.78
C PHE A 67 6.29 -11.29 14.31
N THR A 68 5.90 -12.53 14.02
CA THR A 68 6.82 -13.59 13.57
C THR A 68 7.38 -13.27 12.19
N GLN A 69 8.68 -13.54 12.00
CA GLN A 69 9.34 -13.37 10.71
C GLN A 69 9.20 -14.61 9.80
N PRO A 70 9.09 -14.44 8.47
CA PRO A 70 8.95 -13.17 7.78
C PRO A 70 7.58 -12.54 8.01
N GLN A 71 7.58 -11.24 8.33
CA GLN A 71 6.37 -10.45 8.45
C GLN A 71 5.66 -10.41 7.10
N GLU A 72 4.34 -10.33 7.13
CA GLU A 72 3.54 -10.33 5.90
C GLU A 72 3.80 -9.09 5.04
N TYR A 73 4.01 -7.94 5.69
CA TYR A 73 4.38 -6.69 5.05
C TYR A 73 5.73 -6.17 5.53
N ARG A 74 6.35 -5.32 4.72
CA ARG A 74 7.49 -4.48 5.08
C ARG A 74 7.20 -3.03 4.75
N ARG A 75 7.49 -2.12 5.68
CA ARG A 75 7.45 -0.69 5.39
C ARG A 75 8.71 -0.26 4.64
N GLU A 76 8.54 0.24 3.43
CA GLU A 76 9.61 0.66 2.55
C GLU A 76 9.35 2.07 2.00
N LEU A 77 10.40 2.85 1.75
CA LEU A 77 10.29 4.10 1.01
C LEU A 77 10.23 3.78 -0.48
N GLN A 78 9.16 4.22 -1.13
CA GLN A 78 8.93 4.02 -2.56
C GLN A 78 8.69 5.37 -3.25
N GLN A 79 9.04 5.45 -4.54
CA GLN A 79 8.59 6.55 -5.39
C GLN A 79 7.15 6.31 -5.80
N VAL A 80 6.31 7.32 -5.64
CA VAL A 80 4.93 7.31 -6.13
C VAL A 80 4.66 8.53 -6.99
N THR A 81 3.87 8.35 -8.03
CA THR A 81 3.52 9.40 -8.99
C THR A 81 2.11 9.90 -8.74
N LEU A 82 1.97 11.18 -8.40
CA LEU A 82 0.68 11.85 -8.26
C LEU A 82 -0.02 12.01 -9.62
N ALA A 83 -1.35 12.24 -9.60
CA ALA A 83 -2.12 12.46 -10.82
C ALA A 83 -1.64 13.64 -11.70
N ASN A 84 -0.93 14.61 -11.11
CA ASN A 84 -0.32 15.72 -11.82
C ASN A 84 1.06 15.40 -12.42
N GLY A 85 1.54 14.15 -12.31
CA GLY A 85 2.83 13.69 -12.80
C GLY A 85 4.01 13.92 -11.85
N ALA A 86 3.80 14.57 -10.70
CA ALA A 86 4.88 14.76 -9.73
C ALA A 86 5.24 13.43 -9.04
N SER A 87 6.55 13.14 -8.95
CA SER A 87 7.06 12.00 -8.18
C SER A 87 7.46 12.44 -6.78
N VAL A 88 7.07 11.66 -5.77
CA VAL A 88 7.42 11.90 -4.37
C VAL A 88 7.79 10.60 -3.67
N SER A 89 8.68 10.67 -2.68
CA SER A 89 8.97 9.54 -1.80
C SER A 89 7.87 9.38 -0.74
N ALA A 90 7.32 8.19 -0.60
CA ALA A 90 6.30 7.86 0.39
C ALA A 90 6.60 6.52 1.07
N TRP A 91 6.17 6.37 2.33
CA TRP A 91 6.19 5.07 3.00
C TRP A 91 5.07 4.20 2.45
N VAL A 92 5.39 2.96 2.07
CA VAL A 92 4.46 1.96 1.54
C VAL A 92 4.68 0.65 2.27
N TYR A 93 3.60 -0.08 2.55
CA TYR A 93 3.63 -1.43 3.10
C TYR A 93 3.62 -2.43 1.94
N ILE A 94 4.78 -3.05 1.68
CA ILE A 94 5.02 -3.98 0.58
C ILE A 94 4.81 -5.41 1.05
N TYR A 95 4.04 -6.19 0.29
CA TYR A 95 3.78 -7.59 0.60
C TYR A 95 5.07 -8.42 0.45
N ASN A 96 5.33 -9.30 1.43
CA ASN A 96 6.58 -10.03 1.60
C ASN A 96 6.39 -11.56 1.71
N ARG A 97 5.26 -12.09 1.26
CA ARG A 97 5.07 -13.55 1.19
C ARG A 97 4.97 -13.99 -0.27
N SER A 98 4.98 -15.30 -0.46
CA SER A 98 4.85 -15.88 -1.79
C SER A 98 3.54 -15.43 -2.44
N THR A 99 3.63 -15.00 -3.70
CA THR A 99 2.46 -14.65 -4.53
C THR A 99 1.95 -15.82 -5.34
N VAL A 100 2.57 -17.00 -5.24
CA VAL A 100 2.17 -18.21 -5.98
C VAL A 100 0.72 -18.57 -5.64
N GLY A 101 -0.12 -18.65 -6.67
CA GLY A 101 -1.54 -18.98 -6.54
C GLY A 101 -2.45 -17.81 -6.14
N LEU A 102 -1.88 -16.63 -5.85
CA LEU A 102 -2.69 -15.43 -5.62
C LEU A 102 -3.23 -14.88 -6.94
N ARG A 103 -4.46 -14.35 -6.90
CA ARG A 103 -5.06 -13.68 -8.05
C ARG A 103 -4.40 -12.32 -8.26
N LEU A 104 -3.85 -12.10 -9.46
CA LEU A 104 -3.42 -10.77 -9.90
C LEU A 104 -4.65 -9.87 -10.14
N ILE A 105 -4.62 -8.67 -9.59
CA ILE A 105 -5.57 -7.60 -9.85
C ILE A 105 -4.96 -6.72 -10.94
N ALA A 106 -5.21 -7.08 -12.21
CA ALA A 106 -4.59 -6.44 -13.37
C ALA A 106 -4.92 -4.93 -13.49
N SER A 107 -6.03 -4.46 -12.90
CA SER A 107 -6.36 -3.04 -12.86
C SER A 107 -5.46 -2.22 -11.93
N GLY A 108 -4.76 -2.87 -10.99
CA GLY A 108 -4.04 -2.21 -9.90
C GLY A 108 -4.94 -1.40 -8.95
N ASP A 109 -6.26 -1.55 -9.04
CA ASP A 109 -7.24 -0.87 -8.21
C ASP A 109 -8.07 -1.90 -7.46
N PHE A 110 -7.78 -2.03 -6.16
CA PHE A 110 -8.44 -2.98 -5.27
C PHE A 110 -9.93 -2.70 -5.11
N LEU A 111 -10.33 -1.42 -4.96
CA LEU A 111 -11.72 -1.05 -4.73
C LEU A 111 -12.57 -1.32 -5.97
N HIS A 112 -12.04 -1.01 -7.15
CA HIS A 112 -12.69 -1.35 -8.40
C HIS A 112 -12.83 -2.88 -8.58
N ALA A 113 -11.79 -3.64 -8.25
CA ALA A 113 -11.84 -5.10 -8.34
C ALA A 113 -12.83 -5.73 -7.35
N ALA A 114 -12.91 -5.20 -6.12
CA ALA A 114 -13.85 -5.66 -5.10
C ALA A 114 -15.32 -5.44 -5.50
N ASN A 115 -15.63 -4.28 -6.08
CA ASN A 115 -16.98 -3.95 -6.54
C ASN A 115 -17.42 -4.73 -7.78
N SER A 116 -16.48 -5.27 -8.56
CA SER A 116 -16.76 -6.09 -9.75
C SER A 116 -17.06 -7.56 -9.42
N MET A 117 -17.01 -7.94 -8.13
CA MET A 117 -17.26 -9.31 -7.64
C MET A 117 -18.64 -9.49 -6.98
N THR A 118 -19.47 -8.45 -7.02
CA THR A 118 -20.89 -8.44 -6.63
C THR A 118 -21.77 -8.29 -7.86
#